data_AF-A0A940EEF0-F1
#
_entry.id   AF-A0A940EEF0-F1
#
_cell.length_a   1.000
_cell.length_b   1.000
_cell.length_c   1.000
_cell.angle_alpha   90.00
_cell.angle_beta   90.00
_cell.angle_gamma   90.00
#
_symmetry.space_group_name_H-M   'P 1'
#
loop_
_entity.id
_entity.type
_entity.pdbx_description
1 polymer ?
#
loop_
_entity_poly.entity_id
_entity_poly.type
_entity_poly.pdbx_seq_one_letter_code
_entity_poly.pdbx_strand_id
1 'polypeptide(L)'
;MSFPKPPATKGAVNRAGRSIAQGTASQADYDLVDQWRASHGYVINTFQIFLRRKIEKFEKSIEFAQRLKRRNTVIDKLRRVDSSGKHLISDVTSMHDFAGCRMIFESLQDLRDFRAYVHSPQVMRNVEHKLRHDSIKYDYIESPKTTGYRGIHDVYKHFPRGSSRREGDKPWDGLLAEIQYRTRAQHAWATAVEISDLLDGEKTKFELDQSARGRFSRYFMLTNGGSRDGST
;
A
#
# COMPACT_ATOMS: atom_id res chain seq x y z
N MET A 1 7.46 -20.73 -9.20
CA MET A 1 8.43 -19.75 -8.64
C MET A 1 8.70 -20.09 -7.19
N SER A 2 9.96 -20.07 -6.75
CA SER A 2 10.32 -20.19 -5.33
C SER A 2 10.37 -18.80 -4.71
N PHE A 3 9.55 -18.52 -3.69
CA PHE A 3 9.59 -17.26 -2.96
C PHE A 3 10.59 -17.37 -1.81
N PRO A 4 11.40 -16.34 -1.52
CA PRO A 4 12.33 -16.39 -0.40
C PRO A 4 11.56 -16.41 0.92
N LYS A 5 12.03 -17.22 1.87
CA LYS A 5 11.57 -17.13 3.26
C LYS A 5 12.03 -15.79 3.85
N PRO A 6 11.22 -15.13 4.70
CA PRO A 6 11.69 -13.96 5.43
C PRO A 6 12.89 -14.32 6.33
N PRO A 7 13.73 -13.33 6.68
CA PRO A 7 14.78 -13.49 7.68
C PRO A 7 14.27 -14.12 8.98
N ALA A 8 15.14 -14.88 9.66
CA ALA A 8 14.78 -15.68 10.83
C ALA A 8 14.19 -14.87 12.00
N THR A 9 14.59 -13.60 12.15
CA THR A 9 14.04 -12.73 13.21
C THR A 9 13.66 -11.36 12.68
N LYS A 10 12.45 -10.89 13.02
CA LYS A 10 12.02 -9.50 12.76
C LYS A 10 12.94 -8.47 13.42
N GLY A 11 13.51 -8.82 14.57
CA GLY A 11 14.47 -7.98 15.30
C GLY A 11 15.73 -7.67 14.49
N ALA A 12 16.27 -8.64 13.74
CA ALA A 12 17.41 -8.40 12.85
C ALA A 12 17.05 -7.44 11.71
N VAL A 13 15.88 -7.63 11.08
CA VAL A 13 15.40 -6.74 10.01
C VAL A 13 15.19 -5.32 10.53
N ASN A 14 14.64 -5.16 11.75
CA ASN A 14 14.46 -3.86 12.38
C ASN A 14 15.78 -3.17 12.73
N ARG A 15 16.80 -3.91 13.19
CA ARG A 15 18.15 -3.36 13.38
C ARG A 15 18.74 -2.88 12.06
N ALA A 16 18.69 -3.73 11.03
CA ALA A 16 19.17 -3.38 9.70
C ALA A 16 18.45 -2.14 9.14
N GLY A 17 17.12 -2.06 9.29
CA GLY A 17 16.33 -0.89 8.89
C GLY A 17 16.76 0.41 9.59
N ARG A 18 17.12 0.33 10.88
CA ARG A 18 17.67 1.48 11.62
C ARG A 18 19.05 1.88 11.14
N SER A 19 19.95 0.92 10.88
CA SER A 19 21.27 1.21 10.31
C SER A 19 21.15 1.90 8.94
N ILE A 20 20.17 1.49 8.11
CA ILE A 20 19.91 2.12 6.81
C ILE A 20 19.41 3.56 6.98
N ALA A 21 18.50 3.78 7.93
CA ALA A 21 17.97 5.11 8.25
C ALA A 21 19.09 6.06 8.69
N GLN A 22 20.01 5.58 9.54
CA GLN A 22 21.14 6.33 10.10
C GLN A 22 22.33 6.48 9.13
N GLY A 23 22.32 5.82 7.97
CA GLY A 23 23.44 5.85 7.03
C GLY A 23 24.66 5.02 7.43
N THR A 24 24.52 4.15 8.43
CA THR A 24 25.59 3.28 8.98
C THR A 24 25.48 1.82 8.53
N ALA A 25 24.56 1.52 7.60
CA ALA A 25 24.28 0.17 7.14
C ALA A 25 25.44 -0.48 6.37
N SER A 26 25.71 -1.74 6.72
CA SER A 26 26.52 -2.66 5.93
C SER A 26 25.74 -3.23 4.75
N GLN A 27 26.43 -3.90 3.81
CA GLN A 27 25.75 -4.63 2.72
C GLN A 27 24.78 -5.70 3.26
N ALA A 28 25.17 -6.39 4.34
CA ALA A 28 24.32 -7.41 4.98
C ALA A 28 23.01 -6.82 5.55
N ASP A 29 23.02 -5.58 6.02
CA ASP A 29 21.80 -4.90 6.48
C ASP A 29 20.83 -4.64 5.32
N TYR A 30 21.37 -4.20 4.16
CA TYR A 30 20.54 -4.04 2.97
C TYR A 30 19.97 -5.39 2.49
N ASP A 31 20.76 -6.45 2.54
CA ASP A 31 20.33 -7.78 2.10
C ASP A 31 19.24 -8.35 3.02
N LEU A 32 19.31 -8.11 4.34
CA LEU A 32 18.25 -8.49 5.29
C LEU A 32 16.93 -7.78 5.00
N VAL A 33 16.97 -6.46 4.75
CA VAL A 33 15.77 -5.69 4.40
C VAL A 33 15.24 -6.09 3.03
N ASP A 34 16.11 -6.38 2.07
CA ASP A 34 15.71 -6.84 0.75
C ASP A 34 15.11 -8.24 0.77
N GLN A 35 15.65 -9.16 1.58
CA GLN A 35 15.07 -10.48 1.82
C GLN A 35 13.68 -10.36 2.47
N TRP A 36 13.54 -9.50 3.48
CA TRP A 36 12.23 -9.22 4.10
C TRP A 36 11.24 -8.69 3.07
N ARG A 37 11.64 -7.71 2.25
CA ARG A 37 10.85 -7.17 1.15
C ARG A 37 10.48 -8.25 0.14
N ALA A 38 11.43 -9.05 -0.33
CA ALA A 38 11.22 -10.08 -1.34
C ALA A 38 10.28 -11.20 -0.84
N SER A 39 10.30 -11.52 0.46
CA SER A 39 9.40 -12.51 1.05
C SER A 39 7.91 -12.14 0.92
N HIS A 40 7.61 -10.84 0.83
CA HIS A 40 6.25 -10.35 0.57
C HIS A 40 5.72 -10.70 -0.83
N GLY A 41 6.59 -11.15 -1.76
CA GLY A 41 6.16 -11.71 -3.03
C GLY A 41 5.20 -12.90 -2.89
N TYR A 42 5.40 -13.75 -1.87
CA TYR A 42 4.48 -14.85 -1.57
C TYR A 42 3.10 -14.33 -1.16
N VAL A 43 3.08 -13.29 -0.31
CA VAL A 43 1.85 -12.64 0.16
C VAL A 43 1.08 -12.03 -1.01
N ILE A 44 1.78 -11.29 -1.90
CA ILE A 44 1.17 -10.72 -3.11
C ILE A 44 0.51 -11.82 -3.94
N ASN A 45 1.20 -12.93 -4.17
CA ASN A 45 0.66 -14.04 -4.96
C ASN A 45 -0.62 -14.64 -4.33
N THR A 46 -0.63 -14.84 -3.01
CA THR A 46 -1.83 -15.33 -2.29
C THR A 46 -3.01 -14.36 -2.45
N PHE A 47 -2.80 -13.07 -2.20
CA PHE A 47 -3.85 -12.05 -2.30
C PHE A 47 -4.29 -11.82 -3.75
N GLN A 48 -3.38 -11.90 -4.72
CA GLN A 48 -3.69 -11.85 -6.15
C GLN A 48 -4.67 -12.97 -6.53
N ILE A 49 -4.36 -14.22 -6.17
CA ILE A 49 -5.22 -15.37 -6.50
C ILE A 49 -6.59 -15.21 -5.82
N PHE A 50 -6.61 -14.77 -4.56
CA PHE A 50 -7.84 -14.51 -3.84
C PHE A 50 -8.68 -13.43 -4.53
N LEU A 51 -8.11 -12.24 -4.78
CA LEU A 51 -8.82 -11.09 -5.34
C LEU A 51 -9.28 -11.33 -6.78
N ARG A 52 -8.48 -11.98 -7.63
CA ARG A 52 -8.89 -12.29 -9.01
C ARG A 52 -10.14 -13.17 -9.05
N ARG A 53 -10.23 -14.19 -8.19
CA ARG A 53 -11.43 -15.03 -8.06
C ARG A 53 -12.65 -14.26 -7.55
N LYS A 54 -12.46 -13.15 -6.85
CA LYS A 54 -13.56 -12.27 -6.42
C LYS A 54 -13.97 -11.32 -7.52
N ILE A 55 -13.00 -10.79 -8.27
CA ILE A 55 -13.24 -9.95 -9.45
C ILE A 55 -14.02 -10.73 -10.50
N GLU A 56 -13.65 -11.98 -10.80
CA GLU A 56 -14.37 -12.84 -11.76
C GLU A 56 -15.84 -13.09 -11.39
N LYS A 57 -16.18 -13.01 -10.10
CA LYS A 57 -17.55 -13.16 -9.60
C LYS A 57 -18.30 -11.84 -9.50
N PHE A 58 -17.61 -10.73 -9.70
CA PHE A 58 -18.18 -9.41 -9.65
C PHE A 58 -18.45 -8.97 -11.09
N GLU A 59 -19.71 -8.73 -11.43
CA GLU A 59 -20.15 -8.51 -12.82
C GLU A 59 -19.69 -7.18 -13.45
N LYS A 60 -18.90 -6.38 -12.71
CA LYS A 60 -18.41 -5.07 -13.14
C LYS A 60 -16.90 -5.11 -13.38
N SER A 61 -16.44 -4.32 -14.34
CA SER A 61 -15.02 -4.22 -14.67
C SER A 61 -14.22 -3.62 -13.50
N ILE A 62 -13.12 -4.28 -13.15
CA ILE A 62 -12.15 -3.80 -12.15
C ILE A 62 -10.75 -4.00 -12.72
N GLU A 63 -9.99 -2.92 -12.87
CA GLU A 63 -8.58 -3.05 -13.24
C GLU A 63 -7.78 -3.45 -12.00
N PHE A 64 -7.07 -4.57 -12.10
CA PHE A 64 -6.27 -5.11 -11.00
C PHE A 64 -4.78 -5.03 -11.31
N ALA A 65 -4.02 -4.44 -10.39
CA ALA A 65 -2.57 -4.38 -10.45
C ALA A 65 -1.95 -4.85 -9.13
N GLN A 66 -0.81 -5.53 -9.22
CA GLN A 66 -0.01 -5.89 -8.05
C GLN A 66 1.27 -5.07 -8.01
N ARG A 67 1.74 -4.76 -6.79
CA ARG A 67 2.94 -3.96 -6.57
C ARG A 67 3.73 -4.56 -5.42
N LEU A 68 4.91 -5.07 -5.72
CA LEU A 68 5.97 -5.23 -4.72
C LEU A 68 6.71 -3.91 -4.61
N LYS A 69 6.90 -3.41 -3.38
CA LYS A 69 7.65 -2.18 -3.20
C LYS A 69 9.09 -2.33 -3.72
N ARG A 70 9.59 -1.31 -4.40
CA ARG A 70 10.95 -1.29 -4.96
C ARG A 70 11.96 -1.04 -3.84
N ARG A 71 13.15 -1.64 -3.93
CA ARG A 71 14.25 -1.49 -2.95
C ARG A 71 14.57 -0.03 -2.63
N ASN A 72 14.82 0.79 -3.65
CA ASN A 72 15.18 2.20 -3.45
C ASN A 72 14.06 2.97 -2.72
N THR A 73 12.79 2.72 -3.06
CA THR A 73 11.66 3.33 -2.35
C THR A 73 11.57 2.92 -0.88
N VAL A 74 12.01 1.71 -0.52
CA VAL A 74 12.09 1.27 0.89
C VAL A 74 13.20 2.04 1.60
N ILE A 75 14.40 2.10 0.99
CA ILE A 75 15.57 2.82 1.54
C ILE A 75 15.24 4.30 1.74
N ASP A 76 14.68 4.95 0.72
CA ASP A 76 14.28 6.36 0.80
C ASP A 76 13.28 6.59 1.92
N LYS A 77 12.31 5.69 2.09
CA LYS A 77 11.31 5.80 3.16
C LYS A 77 11.92 5.65 4.56
N LEU A 78 12.94 4.80 4.72
CA LEU A 78 13.66 4.64 5.99
C LEU A 78 14.49 5.88 6.32
N ARG A 79 15.05 6.55 5.31
CA ARG A 79 15.88 7.76 5.49
C ARG A 79 15.07 9.04 5.71
N ARG A 80 13.77 9.07 5.36
CA ARG A 80 12.92 10.25 5.56
C ARG A 80 12.83 10.64 7.04
N VAL A 81 13.01 11.92 7.30
CA VAL A 81 12.86 12.55 8.61
C VAL A 81 11.72 13.57 8.59
N ASP A 82 11.11 13.83 9.74
CA ASP A 82 10.22 14.97 9.94
C ASP A 82 11.01 16.27 10.14
N SER A 83 10.29 17.38 10.34
CA SER A 83 10.87 18.72 10.59
C SER A 83 11.71 18.79 11.87
N SER A 84 11.58 17.82 12.79
CA SER A 84 12.39 17.71 14.00
C SER A 84 13.63 16.82 13.82
N GLY A 85 13.87 16.29 12.61
CA GLY A 85 14.98 15.39 12.31
C GLY A 85 14.75 13.94 12.74
N LYS A 86 13.54 13.58 13.18
CA LYS A 86 13.20 12.21 13.59
C LYS A 86 12.78 11.39 12.38
N HIS A 87 13.31 10.17 12.25
CA HIS A 87 12.92 9.26 11.17
C HIS A 87 11.43 8.92 11.23
N LEU A 88 10.76 9.05 10.08
CA LEU A 88 9.32 8.76 9.94
C LEU A 88 9.01 7.27 10.11
N ILE A 89 9.96 6.39 9.77
CA ILE A 89 9.85 4.95 9.94
C ILE A 89 10.96 4.46 10.86
N SER A 90 10.58 3.93 12.02
CA SER A 90 11.48 3.32 13.00
C SER A 90 11.44 1.79 13.02
N ASP A 91 10.37 1.19 12.49
CA ASP A 91 10.15 -0.26 12.39
C ASP A 91 9.80 -0.63 10.95
N VAL A 92 10.78 -1.16 10.23
CA VAL A 92 10.62 -1.59 8.84
C VAL A 92 9.63 -2.76 8.73
N THR A 93 9.62 -3.70 9.69
CA THR A 93 8.70 -4.85 9.64
C THR A 93 7.24 -4.47 9.83
N SER A 94 6.99 -3.30 10.41
CA SER A 94 5.64 -2.75 10.58
C SER A 94 5.07 -2.11 9.31
N MET A 95 5.89 -1.88 8.28
CA MET A 95 5.46 -1.23 7.04
C MET A 95 4.41 -2.08 6.29
N HIS A 96 3.26 -1.47 6.04
CA HIS A 96 2.12 -2.15 5.39
C HIS A 96 2.35 -2.35 3.89
N ASP A 97 3.07 -1.42 3.26
CA ASP A 97 3.06 -1.21 1.82
C ASP A 97 4.16 -1.99 1.07
N PHE A 98 4.64 -3.11 1.61
CA PHE A 98 5.54 -4.01 0.88
C PHE A 98 4.80 -4.81 -0.19
N ALA A 99 3.68 -5.44 0.19
CA ALA A 99 2.78 -6.17 -0.70
C ALA A 99 1.52 -5.34 -0.97
N GLY A 100 1.44 -4.73 -2.15
CA GLY A 100 0.29 -3.95 -2.58
C GLY A 100 -0.55 -4.67 -3.64
N CYS A 101 -1.86 -4.69 -3.44
CA CYS A 101 -2.85 -5.01 -4.47
C CYS A 101 -3.68 -3.76 -4.72
N ARG A 102 -3.76 -3.31 -5.97
CA ARG A 102 -4.51 -2.12 -6.36
C ARG A 102 -5.69 -2.53 -7.24
N MET A 103 -6.83 -1.98 -6.90
CA MET A 103 -8.11 -2.19 -7.58
C MET A 103 -8.63 -0.82 -8.03
N ILE A 104 -8.85 -0.68 -9.33
CA ILE A 104 -9.32 0.55 -9.95
C ILE A 104 -10.71 0.31 -10.50
N PHE A 105 -11.66 1.15 -10.07
CA PHE A 105 -13.07 1.06 -10.38
C PHE A 105 -13.50 2.24 -11.27
N GLU A 106 -14.56 2.05 -12.04
CA GLU A 106 -15.18 3.14 -12.81
C GLU A 106 -15.89 4.13 -11.89
N SER A 107 -16.68 3.63 -10.94
CA SER A 107 -17.45 4.47 -10.01
C SER A 107 -17.12 4.21 -8.54
N LEU A 108 -17.47 5.19 -7.69
CA LEU A 108 -17.36 5.05 -6.24
C LEU A 108 -18.34 4.00 -5.70
N GLN A 109 -19.49 3.84 -6.33
CA GLN A 109 -20.47 2.83 -5.93
C GLN A 109 -19.90 1.43 -6.14
N ASP A 110 -19.32 1.13 -7.30
CA ASP A 110 -18.72 -0.17 -7.59
C ASP A 110 -17.58 -0.52 -6.63
N LEU A 111 -16.79 0.49 -6.27
CA LEU A 111 -15.74 0.38 -5.28
C LEU A 111 -16.31 -0.05 -3.92
N ARG A 112 -17.36 0.64 -3.45
CA ARG A 112 -18.01 0.35 -2.16
C ARG A 112 -18.69 -1.01 -2.18
N ASP A 113 -19.43 -1.32 -3.24
CA ASP A 113 -20.12 -2.60 -3.44
C ASP A 113 -19.12 -3.77 -3.42
N PHE A 114 -18.04 -3.67 -4.18
CA PHE A 114 -17.02 -4.71 -4.25
C PHE A 114 -16.33 -4.90 -2.90
N ARG A 115 -15.98 -3.80 -2.22
CA ARG A 115 -15.36 -3.86 -0.90
C ARG A 115 -16.29 -4.51 0.12
N ALA A 116 -17.57 -4.15 0.13
CA ALA A 116 -18.58 -4.76 0.99
C ALA A 116 -18.73 -6.27 0.69
N TYR A 117 -18.73 -6.65 -0.60
CA TYR A 117 -18.72 -8.05 -1.01
C TYR A 117 -17.49 -8.81 -0.50
N VAL A 118 -16.28 -8.26 -0.63
CA VAL A 118 -15.05 -8.88 -0.13
C VAL A 118 -15.08 -9.06 1.39
N HIS A 119 -15.64 -8.11 2.12
CA HIS A 119 -15.76 -8.16 3.58
C HIS A 119 -16.95 -9.00 4.08
N SER A 120 -17.82 -9.47 3.18
CA SER A 120 -19.01 -10.22 3.55
C SER A 120 -18.66 -11.52 4.30
N PRO A 121 -19.46 -11.95 5.29
CA PRO A 121 -19.27 -13.21 5.99
C PRO A 121 -19.17 -14.42 5.04
N GLN A 122 -19.92 -14.40 3.94
CA GLN A 122 -19.93 -15.44 2.93
C GLN A 122 -18.58 -15.56 2.22
N VAL A 123 -17.95 -14.44 1.87
CA VAL A 123 -16.62 -14.42 1.24
C VAL A 123 -15.53 -14.77 2.24
N MET A 124 -15.63 -14.27 3.47
CA MET A 124 -14.61 -14.39 4.50
C MET A 124 -14.67 -15.70 5.30
N ARG A 125 -15.74 -16.48 5.19
CA ARG A 125 -15.96 -17.74 5.94
C ARG A 125 -14.74 -18.68 5.96
N ASN A 126 -14.01 -18.78 4.84
CA ASN A 126 -12.87 -19.69 4.68
C ASN A 126 -11.54 -18.94 4.48
N VAL A 127 -11.46 -17.69 4.94
CA VAL A 127 -10.28 -16.82 4.84
C VAL A 127 -9.72 -16.62 6.25
N GLU A 128 -8.50 -17.12 6.49
CA GLU A 128 -7.81 -16.96 7.78
C GLU A 128 -7.07 -15.61 7.91
N HIS A 129 -6.93 -14.87 6.81
CA HIS A 129 -6.30 -13.55 6.80
C HIS A 129 -7.08 -12.58 7.69
N LYS A 130 -6.35 -11.79 8.49
CA LYS A 130 -6.96 -10.89 9.49
C LYS A 130 -6.79 -9.44 9.09
N LEU A 131 -7.87 -8.66 9.06
CA LEU A 131 -7.77 -7.22 8.90
C LEU A 131 -7.05 -6.64 10.14
N ARG A 132 -6.00 -5.84 9.91
CA ARG A 132 -5.14 -5.31 10.97
C ARG A 132 -5.79 -4.15 11.74
N HIS A 133 -6.68 -3.43 11.08
CA HIS A 133 -7.32 -2.23 11.59
C HIS A 133 -8.81 -2.24 11.27
N ASP A 134 -9.58 -1.40 11.94
CA ASP A 134 -10.97 -1.18 11.54
C ASP A 134 -11.05 -0.64 10.11
N SER A 135 -12.09 -1.04 9.39
CA SER A 135 -12.33 -0.71 7.99
C SER A 135 -12.45 0.81 7.72
N ILE A 136 -12.77 1.62 8.74
CA ILE A 136 -12.91 3.07 8.61
C ILE A 136 -11.55 3.77 8.71
N LYS A 137 -10.56 3.14 9.35
CA LYS A 137 -9.29 3.79 9.71
C LYS A 137 -8.56 4.44 8.53
N TYR A 138 -8.61 3.81 7.36
CA TYR A 138 -7.95 4.30 6.15
C TYR A 138 -8.94 4.55 5.00
N ASP A 139 -10.15 4.99 5.35
CA ASP A 139 -11.07 5.56 4.38
C ASP A 139 -10.70 7.02 4.10
N TYR A 140 -9.80 7.23 3.13
CA TYR A 140 -9.42 8.58 2.71
C TYR A 140 -10.41 9.20 1.72
N ILE A 141 -11.53 8.54 1.43
CA ILE A 141 -12.63 9.16 0.68
C ILE A 141 -13.42 10.06 1.63
N GLU A 142 -13.78 9.51 2.79
CA GLU A 142 -14.45 10.26 3.87
C GLU A 142 -13.50 11.18 4.64
N SER A 143 -12.24 10.76 4.85
CA SER A 143 -11.22 11.55 5.56
C SER A 143 -9.96 11.76 4.72
N PRO A 144 -9.98 12.66 3.70
CA PRO A 144 -8.87 12.88 2.78
C PRO A 144 -7.58 13.31 3.50
N LYS A 145 -6.43 12.98 2.91
CA LYS A 145 -5.16 13.54 3.38
C LYS A 145 -5.07 15.02 3.03
N THR A 146 -4.18 15.74 3.73
CA THR A 146 -3.85 17.15 3.44
C THR A 146 -3.36 17.38 2.01
N THR A 147 -2.77 16.36 1.37
CA THR A 147 -2.37 16.40 -0.04
C THR A 147 -3.54 16.28 -1.02
N GLY A 148 -4.78 16.19 -0.53
CA GLY A 148 -5.98 15.91 -1.34
C GLY A 148 -6.11 14.45 -1.77
N TYR A 149 -5.19 13.57 -1.35
CA TYR A 149 -5.25 12.14 -1.67
C TYR A 149 -6.55 11.50 -1.14
N ARG A 150 -7.21 10.73 -2.02
CA ARG A 150 -8.43 9.95 -1.73
C ARG A 150 -8.30 8.50 -2.19
N GLY A 151 -9.00 7.61 -1.50
CA GLY A 151 -9.05 6.16 -1.76
C GLY A 151 -9.17 5.39 -0.44
N ILE A 152 -9.50 4.11 -0.50
CA ILE A 152 -9.66 3.27 0.70
C ILE A 152 -8.53 2.24 0.76
N HIS A 153 -7.95 2.02 1.94
CA HIS A 153 -6.90 1.01 2.16
C HIS A 153 -7.32 -0.04 3.19
N ASP A 154 -7.28 -1.31 2.81
CA ASP A 154 -7.43 -2.42 3.75
C ASP A 154 -6.09 -3.12 3.97
N VAL A 155 -5.65 -3.19 5.23
CA VAL A 155 -4.37 -3.79 5.60
C VAL A 155 -4.63 -5.14 6.26
N TYR A 156 -4.17 -6.21 5.64
CA TYR A 156 -4.33 -7.57 6.15
C TYR A 156 -3.01 -8.14 6.69
N LYS A 157 -3.14 -8.96 7.73
CA LYS A 157 -2.12 -9.95 8.12
C LYS A 157 -2.39 -11.24 7.37
N HIS A 158 -1.36 -11.72 6.68
CA HIS A 158 -1.39 -12.91 5.86
C HIS A 158 -1.26 -14.18 6.71
N PHE A 159 -2.25 -15.05 6.59
CA PHE A 159 -2.31 -16.38 7.18
C PHE A 159 -2.90 -17.32 6.12
N PRO A 160 -2.07 -17.89 5.23
CA PRO A 160 -2.55 -18.79 4.20
C PRO A 160 -3.01 -20.09 4.86
N ARG A 161 -4.11 -20.64 4.36
CA ARG A 161 -4.56 -21.95 4.82
C ARG A 161 -3.46 -22.99 4.60
N GLY A 162 -3.27 -23.87 5.57
CA GLY A 162 -2.27 -24.93 5.51
C GLY A 162 -2.55 -25.88 4.33
N SER A 163 -1.69 -25.88 3.32
CA SER A 163 -1.71 -26.88 2.26
C SER A 163 -0.84 -28.06 2.67
N SER A 164 -1.33 -29.03 3.46
CA SER A 164 -0.62 -30.28 3.85
C SER A 164 0.83 -30.19 4.37
N ARG A 165 1.40 -28.99 4.50
CA ARG A 165 2.72 -28.69 5.03
C ARG A 165 2.55 -28.68 6.53
N ARG A 166 3.29 -29.58 7.18
CA ARG A 166 3.35 -29.81 8.63
C ARG A 166 3.08 -28.51 9.38
N GLU A 167 2.19 -28.60 10.35
CA GLU A 167 1.62 -27.54 11.18
C GLU A 167 2.65 -26.54 11.79
N GLY A 168 3.96 -26.81 11.68
CA GLY A 168 5.04 -26.05 12.30
C GLY A 168 5.86 -25.07 11.44
N ASP A 169 5.86 -25.08 10.09
CA ASP A 169 6.67 -24.12 9.30
C ASP A 169 5.82 -23.29 8.32
N LYS A 170 5.24 -22.20 8.84
CA LYS A 170 4.53 -21.17 8.06
C LYS A 170 5.32 -19.85 8.08
N PRO A 171 6.46 -19.75 7.37
CA PRO A 171 7.40 -18.66 7.57
C PRO A 171 6.86 -17.30 7.08
N TRP A 172 5.85 -17.28 6.21
CA TRP A 172 5.20 -16.05 5.71
C TRP A 172 3.98 -15.60 6.54
N ASP A 173 3.71 -16.25 7.66
CA ASP A 173 2.60 -15.89 8.53
C ASP A 173 2.81 -14.52 9.20
N GLY A 174 1.74 -13.75 9.25
CA GLY A 174 1.73 -12.41 9.83
C GLY A 174 2.47 -11.35 9.01
N LEU A 175 2.99 -11.68 7.82
CA LEU A 175 3.40 -10.66 6.84
C LEU A 175 2.18 -9.83 6.40
N LEU A 176 2.42 -8.61 5.93
CA LEU A 176 1.35 -7.65 5.68
C LEU A 176 1.04 -7.53 4.20
N ALA A 177 -0.23 -7.35 3.88
CA ALA A 177 -0.71 -6.97 2.55
C ALA A 177 -1.58 -5.72 2.66
N GLU A 178 -1.47 -4.82 1.70
CA GLU A 178 -2.33 -3.65 1.56
C GLU A 178 -3.15 -3.79 0.28
N ILE A 179 -4.47 -3.72 0.41
CA ILE A 179 -5.40 -3.63 -0.71
C ILE A 179 -5.83 -2.17 -0.84
N GLN A 180 -5.62 -1.58 -2.01
CA GLN A 180 -5.95 -0.19 -2.33
C GLN A 180 -7.13 -0.16 -3.29
N TYR A 181 -8.21 0.48 -2.87
CA TYR A 181 -9.41 0.69 -3.66
C TYR A 181 -9.45 2.15 -4.13
N ARG A 182 -9.53 2.37 -5.44
CA ARG A 182 -9.57 3.71 -6.04
C ARG A 182 -10.50 3.76 -7.24
N THR A 183 -11.14 4.90 -7.50
CA THR A 183 -11.70 5.16 -8.83
C THR A 183 -10.60 5.53 -9.83
N ARG A 184 -10.89 5.54 -11.14
CA ARG A 184 -9.95 6.04 -12.16
C ARG A 184 -9.43 7.45 -11.83
N ALA A 185 -10.33 8.37 -11.46
CA ALA A 185 -9.98 9.73 -11.08
C ALA A 185 -9.07 9.79 -9.84
N GLN A 186 -9.39 9.00 -8.80
CA GLN A 186 -8.56 8.91 -7.59
C GLN A 186 -7.18 8.29 -7.90
N HIS A 187 -7.11 7.31 -8.80
CA HIS A 187 -5.86 6.71 -9.24
C HIS A 187 -4.99 7.72 -10.02
N ALA A 188 -5.58 8.47 -10.95
CA ALA A 188 -4.89 9.52 -11.69
C ALA A 188 -4.34 10.60 -10.74
N TRP A 189 -5.16 11.08 -9.80
CA TRP A 189 -4.73 12.05 -8.79
C TRP A 189 -3.58 11.52 -7.93
N ALA A 190 -3.70 10.29 -7.40
CA ALA A 190 -2.64 9.70 -6.60
C ALA A 190 -1.32 9.55 -7.37
N THR A 191 -1.41 9.24 -8.67
CA THR A 191 -0.24 9.15 -9.55
C THR A 191 0.40 10.53 -9.76
N ALA A 192 -0.41 11.57 -9.96
CA ALA A 192 0.07 12.94 -10.07
C ALA A 192 0.75 13.42 -8.78
N VAL A 193 0.19 13.11 -7.60
CA VAL A 193 0.83 13.39 -6.30
C VAL A 193 2.15 12.62 -6.16
N GLU A 194 2.19 11.34 -6.51
CA GLU A 194 3.43 10.54 -6.48
C GLU A 194 4.51 11.16 -7.40
N ILE A 195 4.16 11.65 -8.59
CA ILE A 195 5.08 12.32 -9.51
C ILE A 195 5.53 13.68 -8.96
N SER A 196 4.61 14.47 -8.42
CA SER A 196 4.95 15.77 -7.81
C SER A 196 5.93 15.61 -6.65
N ASP A 197 5.71 14.62 -5.78
CA ASP A 197 6.61 14.33 -4.66
C ASP A 197 8.01 13.92 -5.13
N LEU A 198 8.11 13.17 -6.24
CA LEU A 198 9.39 12.79 -6.84
C LEU A 198 10.11 14.01 -7.41
N LEU A 199 9.42 14.84 -8.19
CA LEU A 199 9.96 16.07 -8.76
C LEU A 199 10.40 17.06 -7.67
N ASP A 200 9.59 17.23 -6.63
CA ASP A 200 9.94 18.09 -5.51
C ASP A 200 11.15 17.53 -4.74
N GLY A 201 11.25 16.22 -4.56
CA GLY A 201 12.43 15.58 -3.96
C GLY A 201 13.72 15.77 -4.79
N GLU A 202 13.60 15.80 -6.12
CA GLU A 202 14.71 16.12 -7.02
C GLU A 202 15.04 17.62 -7.02
N LYS A 203 14.03 18.50 -7.02
CA LYS A 203 14.19 19.96 -6.91
C LYS A 203 14.66 20.41 -5.52
N THR A 204 14.37 19.66 -4.45
CA THR A 204 14.95 19.95 -3.13
C THR A 204 16.47 19.68 -3.13
N LYS A 205 16.97 18.88 -4.09
CA LYS A 205 18.41 18.74 -4.38
C LYS A 205 18.95 19.78 -5.37
N PHE A 206 18.07 20.54 -6.04
CA PHE A 206 18.36 21.59 -7.04
C PHE A 206 17.39 22.77 -6.85
N GLU A 207 17.68 23.63 -5.87
CA GLU A 207 17.01 24.88 -5.42
C GLU A 207 15.71 25.42 -6.13
N LEU A 208 14.71 25.79 -5.27
CA LEU A 208 13.50 26.69 -5.43
C LEU A 208 12.19 26.11 -6.08
N ASP A 209 10.92 26.54 -5.84
CA ASP A 209 10.15 27.54 -5.05
C ASP A 209 8.74 26.95 -4.73
N GLN A 210 8.10 27.32 -3.60
CA GLN A 210 6.88 26.71 -3.04
C GLN A 210 5.55 27.06 -3.77
N SER A 211 5.57 27.94 -4.77
CA SER A 211 4.36 28.54 -5.37
C SER A 211 3.63 27.67 -6.43
N ALA A 212 4.17 26.51 -6.82
CA ALA A 212 3.58 25.66 -7.86
C ALA A 212 2.45 24.73 -7.37
N ARG A 213 2.50 24.31 -6.09
CA ARG A 213 1.56 23.32 -5.52
C ARG A 213 0.11 23.79 -5.45
N GLY A 214 -0.12 25.08 -5.22
CA GLY A 214 -1.46 25.66 -5.06
C GLY A 214 -2.29 25.74 -6.35
N ARG A 215 -1.64 25.80 -7.53
CA ARG A 215 -2.31 25.95 -8.83
C ARG A 215 -2.71 24.60 -9.43
N PHE A 216 -1.86 23.58 -9.27
CA PHE A 216 -2.15 22.21 -9.73
C PHE A 216 -3.32 21.58 -8.97
N SER A 217 -3.40 21.83 -7.66
CA SER A 217 -4.46 21.31 -6.80
C SER A 217 -5.84 21.90 -7.12
N ARG A 218 -5.89 23.19 -7.46
CA ARG A 218 -7.14 23.93 -7.72
C ARG A 218 -7.77 23.57 -9.07
N TYR A 219 -6.97 23.34 -10.10
CA TYR A 219 -7.47 23.01 -11.45
C TYR A 219 -8.15 21.63 -11.48
N PHE A 220 -7.57 20.62 -10.84
CA PHE A 220 -8.12 19.26 -10.83
C PHE A 220 -9.27 19.03 -9.84
N MET A 221 -9.35 19.81 -8.76
CA MET A 221 -10.54 19.83 -7.89
C MET A 221 -11.78 20.31 -8.64
N LEU A 222 -11.63 21.30 -9.52
CA LEU A 222 -12.74 21.86 -10.30
C LEU A 222 -13.22 20.91 -11.41
N THR A 223 -12.34 20.10 -12.00
CA THR A 223 -12.72 19.18 -13.10
C THR A 223 -13.27 17.82 -12.63
N ASN A 224 -13.12 17.46 -11.35
CA ASN A 224 -13.65 16.21 -10.78
C ASN A 224 -14.86 16.40 -9.85
N GLY A 225 -15.35 17.64 -9.69
CA GLY A 225 -16.54 17.99 -8.91
C GLY A 225 -17.84 18.06 -9.74
N GLY A 226 -17.89 17.43 -10.91
CA GLY A 226 -19.01 17.53 -11.83
C GLY A 226 -20.11 16.50 -11.61
N SER A 227 -21.00 16.73 -10.64
CA SER A 227 -22.37 16.19 -10.67
C SER A 227 -23.34 17.22 -10.13
N ARG A 228 -24.01 17.88 -11.08
CA ARG A 228 -25.32 18.56 -11.06
C ARG A 228 -25.91 18.90 -9.68
N ASP A 229 -26.06 20.19 -9.42
CA ASP A 229 -27.30 20.69 -8.83
C ASP A 229 -28.08 21.43 -9.92
N GLY A 230 -29.19 20.83 -10.33
CA GLY A 230 -30.31 21.55 -10.91
C GLY A 230 -31.37 21.64 -9.82
N SER A 231 -31.63 22.85 -9.34
CA SER A 231 -32.92 23.27 -8.77
C SER A 231 -32.90 24.76 -8.46
N THR A 232 -33.31 25.57 -9.44
CA THR A 232 -34.48 26.46 -9.38
C THR A 232 -34.59 27.23 -10.69
#